data_AF-A0A562LI80-F1
#
_entry.id   AF-A0A562LI80-F1
#
_cell.length_a   1.000
_cell.length_b   1.000
_cell.length_c   1.000
_cell.angle_alpha   90.00
_cell.angle_beta   90.00
_cell.angle_gamma   90.00
#
_symmetry.space_group_name_H-M   'P 1'
#
loop_
_entity.id
_entity.type
_entity.pdbx_description
1 polymer ?
#
loop_
_entity_poly.entity_id
_entity_poly.type
_entity_poly.pdbx_seq_one_letter_code
_entity_poly.pdbx_strand_id
1 'polypeptide(L)'
;MRQVFSSARIENVEAVAQLLRDEGIEVRISDGRSYKGSRRGTFSYSDDNTRRPAVWVVQSEDQIRARDLLRKAGLLDSTRPGESSYLAPNFRSEEERYGKPSAQKRAWRIKAGLMLGIAVILGLAMVHSLRQVATPAPELASPPFDGRVAPTLDGIAMAVLNAEIPNTVMPVVCVSVDGRNPLPDVMRGIGSRDHLIVPANHCVRNADVDKGSIHGTSGQDAEILDVTAFRPSAPDAGTVEFSAYHHRMWARYKTFEVRHVDGQWKVVKTLRHVST
;
A
#
# COMPACT_ATOMS: atom_id res chain seq x y z
N MET A 1 42.56 20.09 -24.44
CA MET A 1 41.87 18.84 -24.06
C MET A 1 40.51 18.76 -24.75
N ARG A 2 40.18 17.62 -25.37
CA ARG A 2 38.87 17.41 -26.01
C ARG A 2 38.28 16.06 -25.60
N GLN A 3 36.97 16.04 -25.36
CA GLN A 3 36.24 14.82 -25.00
C GLN A 3 36.16 13.89 -26.22
N VAL A 4 36.48 12.62 -26.02
CA VAL A 4 36.42 11.60 -27.07
C VAL A 4 35.39 10.51 -26.77
N PHE A 5 35.09 10.26 -25.49
CA PHE A 5 34.15 9.23 -25.07
C PHE A 5 33.52 9.59 -23.70
N SER A 6 32.26 9.23 -23.50
CA SER A 6 31.58 9.30 -22.19
C SER A 6 30.60 8.16 -22.04
N SER A 7 30.50 7.62 -20.84
CA SER A 7 29.59 6.53 -20.51
C SER A 7 29.06 6.72 -19.10
N ALA A 8 27.82 6.29 -18.86
CA ALA A 8 27.24 6.28 -17.52
C ALA A 8 27.91 5.24 -16.60
N ARG A 9 28.51 4.19 -17.18
CA ARG A 9 29.31 3.19 -16.46
C ARG A 9 30.77 3.59 -16.46
N ILE A 10 31.34 3.73 -15.26
CA ILE A 10 32.71 4.19 -15.06
C ILE A 10 33.74 3.16 -15.53
N GLU A 11 33.44 1.88 -15.39
CA GLU A 11 34.30 0.77 -15.83
C GLU A 11 34.58 0.85 -17.34
N ASN A 12 33.58 1.25 -18.13
CA ASN A 12 33.74 1.43 -19.57
C ASN A 12 34.68 2.61 -19.88
N VAL A 13 34.59 3.68 -19.11
CA VAL A 13 35.45 4.87 -19.28
C VAL A 13 36.89 4.56 -18.88
N GLU A 14 37.09 3.76 -17.83
CA GLU A 14 38.41 3.27 -17.41
C GLU A 14 39.02 2.33 -18.45
N ALA A 15 38.25 1.39 -18.99
CA ALA A 15 38.70 0.47 -20.05
C ALA A 15 39.10 1.21 -21.33
N VAL A 16 38.31 2.21 -21.73
CA VAL A 16 38.62 3.05 -22.89
C VAL A 16 39.85 3.93 -22.67
N ALA A 17 40.01 4.47 -21.47
CA ALA A 17 41.21 5.22 -21.12
C ALA A 17 42.45 4.33 -21.15
N GLN A 18 42.35 3.08 -20.70
CA GLN A 18 43.46 2.12 -20.76
C GLN A 18 43.84 1.79 -22.21
N LEU A 19 42.85 1.48 -23.06
CA LEU A 19 43.06 1.23 -24.49
C LEU A 19 43.81 2.38 -25.18
N LEU A 20 43.46 3.63 -24.86
CA LEU A 20 44.14 4.79 -25.45
C LEU A 20 45.57 4.97 -24.91
N ARG A 21 45.81 4.69 -23.63
CA ARG A 21 47.16 4.74 -23.05
C ARG A 21 48.09 3.68 -23.60
N ASP A 22 47.57 2.47 -23.84
CA ASP A 22 48.34 1.36 -24.39
C ASP A 22 48.88 1.68 -25.80
N GLU A 23 48.14 2.50 -26.55
CA GLU A 23 48.54 3.03 -27.86
C GLU A 23 49.39 4.32 -27.80
N GLY A 24 49.81 4.72 -26.59
CA GLY A 24 50.67 5.87 -26.33
C GLY A 24 49.96 7.22 -26.38
N ILE A 25 48.62 7.27 -26.26
CA ILE A 25 47.85 8.52 -26.26
C ILE A 25 47.61 8.99 -24.82
N GLU A 26 47.99 10.24 -24.54
CA GLU A 26 47.82 10.82 -23.20
C GLU A 26 46.35 11.23 -22.94
N VAL A 27 45.75 10.64 -21.92
CA VAL A 27 44.33 10.82 -21.58
C VAL A 27 44.08 11.14 -20.11
N ARG A 28 43.06 11.96 -19.87
CA ARG A 28 42.55 12.35 -18.55
C ARG A 28 41.10 11.93 -18.40
N ILE A 29 40.75 11.33 -17.27
CA ILE A 29 39.37 10.97 -16.92
C ILE A 29 38.77 12.08 -16.05
N SER A 30 37.56 12.55 -16.39
CA SER A 30 36.74 13.39 -15.51
C SER A 30 35.67 12.55 -14.80
N ASP A 31 35.29 12.96 -13.58
CA ASP A 31 34.28 12.30 -12.75
C ASP A 31 34.58 10.80 -12.53
N GLY A 32 35.88 10.46 -12.41
CA GLY A 32 36.39 9.11 -12.13
C GLY A 32 36.21 8.66 -10.68
N ARG A 33 36.69 7.46 -10.33
CA ARG A 33 36.56 6.90 -8.97
C ARG A 33 37.29 7.81 -7.99
N SER A 34 36.53 8.54 -7.18
CA SER A 34 37.09 9.26 -6.04
C SER A 34 37.51 8.25 -4.98
N TYR A 35 38.76 8.34 -4.50
CA TYR A 35 39.30 7.55 -3.38
C TYR A 35 38.47 7.69 -2.09
N LYS A 36 37.60 8.71 -1.99
CA LYS A 36 36.63 8.92 -0.89
C LYS A 36 35.17 8.98 -1.37
N GLY A 37 34.80 8.17 -2.37
CA GLY A 37 33.44 8.09 -2.91
C GLY A 37 32.62 6.94 -2.32
N SER A 38 31.59 7.30 -1.56
CA SER A 38 30.51 6.50 -0.97
C SER A 38 30.17 5.14 -1.61
N ARG A 39 29.99 4.14 -0.73
CA ARG A 39 29.47 2.80 -0.98
C ARG A 39 28.13 2.81 -1.74
N ARG A 40 28.03 1.93 -2.75
CA ARG A 40 26.81 1.33 -3.35
C ARG A 40 25.60 2.26 -3.53
N GLY A 41 25.65 3.13 -4.54
CA GLY A 41 24.44 3.68 -5.18
C GLY A 41 24.06 2.82 -6.39
N THR A 42 22.81 2.35 -6.45
CA THR A 42 22.27 1.54 -7.55
C THR A 42 22.17 2.38 -8.83
N PHE A 43 22.73 1.87 -9.93
CA PHE A 43 22.74 2.51 -11.25
C PHE A 43 21.32 2.62 -11.83
N SER A 44 20.89 3.82 -12.28
CA SER A 44 19.61 4.05 -12.95
C SER A 44 19.80 4.75 -14.31
N TYR A 45 19.12 4.26 -15.35
CA TYR A 45 19.11 4.87 -16.69
C TYR A 45 18.15 6.06 -16.83
N SER A 46 17.29 6.31 -15.83
CA SER A 46 16.27 7.36 -15.88
C SER A 46 16.72 8.71 -15.31
N ASP A 47 17.94 8.81 -14.79
CA ASP A 47 18.46 10.00 -14.13
C ASP A 47 19.42 10.76 -15.06
N ASP A 48 18.91 11.83 -15.69
CA ASP A 48 19.67 12.63 -16.66
C ASP A 48 20.54 13.73 -16.00
N ASN A 49 20.49 13.85 -14.66
CA ASN A 49 21.05 14.99 -13.93
C ASN A 49 22.38 14.70 -13.21
N THR A 50 23.02 13.55 -13.48
CA THR A 50 24.31 13.18 -12.89
C THR A 50 25.47 13.45 -13.87
N ARG A 51 26.60 13.98 -13.35
CA ARG A 51 27.82 14.20 -14.16
C ARG A 51 28.33 12.85 -14.67
N ARG A 52 28.35 12.68 -15.99
CA ARG A 52 28.77 11.42 -16.62
C ARG A 52 30.30 11.35 -16.70
N PRO A 53 30.92 10.24 -16.25
CA PRO A 53 32.34 10.02 -16.46
C PRO A 53 32.73 10.11 -17.95
N ALA A 54 33.85 10.77 -18.22
CA ALA A 54 34.30 11.02 -19.59
C ALA A 54 35.82 10.97 -19.74
N VAL A 55 36.27 10.56 -20.92
CA VAL A 55 37.69 10.54 -21.32
C VAL A 55 37.99 11.74 -22.20
N TRP A 56 39.04 12.46 -21.81
CA TRP A 56 39.56 13.64 -22.49
C TRP A 56 40.98 13.35 -22.97
N VAL A 57 41.26 13.60 -24.26
CA VAL A 57 42.64 13.55 -24.77
C VAL A 57 43.32 14.86 -24.39
N VAL A 58 44.53 14.77 -23.84
CA VAL A 58 45.29 15.92 -23.33
C VAL A 58 45.78 16.79 -24.50
N GLN A 59 46.47 16.13 -25.43
CA GLN A 59 47.04 16.70 -26.64
C GLN A 59 45.97 16.80 -27.75
N SER A 60 46.00 17.87 -28.55
CA SER A 60 44.95 18.10 -29.55
C SER A 60 45.22 17.35 -30.85
N GLU A 61 46.49 17.12 -31.16
CA GLU A 61 47.04 16.33 -32.26
C GLU A 61 46.59 14.86 -32.21
N ASP A 62 46.52 14.28 -31.01
CA ASP A 62 46.13 12.88 -30.82
C ASP A 62 44.62 12.63 -30.94
N GLN A 63 43.82 13.68 -31.09
CA GLN A 63 42.36 13.55 -31.11
C GLN A 63 41.88 12.69 -32.30
N ILE A 64 42.45 12.90 -33.49
CA ILE A 64 42.04 12.17 -34.70
C ILE A 64 42.41 10.69 -34.56
N ARG A 65 43.64 10.42 -34.09
CA ARG A 65 44.15 9.08 -33.85
C ARG A 65 43.32 8.33 -32.80
N ALA A 66 42.97 8.99 -31.69
CA ALA A 66 42.12 8.44 -30.64
C ALA A 66 40.74 8.05 -31.19
N ARG A 67 40.09 8.91 -31.98
CA ARG A 67 38.77 8.62 -32.57
C ARG A 67 38.82 7.48 -33.59
N ASP A 68 39.91 7.37 -34.34
CA ASP A 68 40.11 6.26 -35.28
C ASP A 68 40.24 4.92 -34.56
N LEU A 69 41.01 4.88 -33.46
CA LEU A 69 41.16 3.69 -32.62
C LEU A 69 39.81 3.26 -32.01
N LEU A 70 39.03 4.22 -31.49
CA LEU A 70 37.72 3.92 -30.93
C LEU A 70 36.72 3.41 -31.98
N ARG A 71 36.82 3.88 -33.23
CA ARG A 71 36.02 3.36 -34.35
C ARG A 71 36.41 1.93 -34.70
N LYS A 72 37.71 1.63 -34.76
CA LYS A 72 38.23 0.27 -34.99
C LYS A 72 37.77 -0.70 -33.90
N ALA A 73 37.67 -0.23 -32.66
CA ALA A 73 37.14 -1.00 -31.53
C ALA A 73 35.60 -1.13 -31.51
N GLY A 74 34.88 -0.56 -32.48
CA GLY A 74 33.41 -0.58 -32.53
C GLY A 74 32.73 0.29 -31.46
N LEU A 75 33.47 1.19 -30.80
CA LEU A 75 32.98 2.05 -29.72
C LEU A 75 32.43 3.39 -30.23
N LEU A 76 32.68 3.73 -31.49
CA LEU A 76 32.14 4.90 -32.17
C LEU A 76 31.57 4.49 -33.53
N ASP A 77 30.38 4.99 -33.86
CA ASP A 77 29.83 4.86 -35.20
C ASP A 77 30.68 5.62 -36.22
N SER A 78 30.90 4.97 -37.37
CA SER A 78 31.57 5.58 -38.50
C SER A 78 30.74 6.76 -38.99
N THR A 79 31.33 7.96 -39.05
CA THR A 79 30.74 9.12 -39.71
C THR A 79 30.89 9.07 -41.23
N ARG A 80 31.37 7.95 -41.80
CA ARG A 80 31.45 7.74 -43.25
C ARG A 80 30.14 7.10 -43.71
N PRO A 81 29.30 7.79 -44.50
CA PRO A 81 28.08 7.20 -45.02
C PRO A 81 28.49 6.10 -46.00
N GLY A 82 28.28 4.82 -45.65
CA GLY A 82 28.23 3.75 -46.66
C GLY A 82 29.02 2.46 -46.42
N GLU A 83 29.90 2.34 -45.43
CA GLU A 83 30.66 1.08 -45.24
C GLU A 83 30.75 0.65 -43.77
N SER A 84 29.71 -0.05 -43.32
CA SER A 84 29.82 -1.17 -42.36
C SER A 84 28.51 -1.99 -42.38
N SER A 85 28.49 -2.91 -43.33
CA SER A 85 27.94 -4.27 -43.30
C SER A 85 26.81 -4.61 -42.30
N TYR A 86 25.60 -4.63 -42.85
CA TYR A 86 24.51 -5.60 -42.66
C TYR A 86 24.37 -6.26 -41.28
N LEU A 87 23.74 -5.57 -40.32
CA LEU A 87 22.73 -6.11 -39.40
C LEU A 87 22.04 -4.95 -38.66
N ALA A 88 20.71 -4.84 -38.82
CA ALA A 88 19.74 -4.00 -38.08
C ALA A 88 19.57 -2.50 -38.49
N PRO A 89 18.36 -1.92 -38.28
CA PRO A 89 17.72 -0.94 -39.18
C PRO A 89 18.07 0.52 -38.88
N ASN A 90 18.37 1.29 -39.93
CA ASN A 90 18.56 2.74 -39.82
C ASN A 90 17.24 3.49 -40.01
N PHE A 91 16.85 4.22 -38.97
CA PHE A 91 15.91 5.32 -38.99
C PHE A 91 16.43 6.41 -39.93
N ARG A 92 15.67 6.74 -40.97
CA ARG A 92 15.90 7.91 -41.83
C ARG A 92 15.30 9.16 -41.18
N SER A 93 16.14 10.17 -41.01
CA SER A 93 15.77 11.58 -40.86
C SER A 93 15.76 12.26 -42.23
N GLU A 94 14.71 13.03 -42.52
CA GLU A 94 14.58 14.21 -43.42
C GLU A 94 13.10 14.24 -43.88
N GLU A 95 12.26 15.05 -43.21
CA GLU A 95 11.85 16.36 -43.70
C GLU A 95 11.11 16.32 -45.04
N GLU A 96 9.78 16.11 -44.98
CA GLU A 96 8.83 16.95 -45.71
C GLU A 96 7.39 16.78 -45.19
N ARG A 97 6.74 17.93 -44.95
CA ARG A 97 5.28 18.18 -44.94
C ARG A 97 4.44 17.48 -43.86
N TYR A 98 4.12 18.23 -42.79
CA TYR A 98 2.82 18.92 -42.63
C TYR A 98 2.80 19.59 -41.24
N GLY A 99 2.22 20.79 -41.16
CA GLY A 99 2.42 21.76 -40.08
C GLY A 99 2.47 21.17 -38.66
N LYS A 100 3.60 21.39 -37.97
CA LYS A 100 3.67 21.21 -36.52
C LYS A 100 2.63 22.17 -35.90
N PRO A 101 1.55 21.71 -35.24
CA PRO A 101 1.11 22.49 -34.09
C PRO A 101 2.31 22.46 -33.14
N SER A 102 2.73 23.62 -32.65
CA SER A 102 3.88 23.75 -31.75
C SER A 102 3.89 22.56 -30.79
N ALA A 103 5.05 21.95 -30.53
CA ALA A 103 5.15 20.83 -29.58
C ALA A 103 4.43 21.17 -28.25
N GLN A 104 4.38 22.46 -27.92
CA GLN A 104 3.57 23.07 -26.87
C GLN A 104 2.04 22.90 -27.04
N LYS A 105 1.43 23.12 -28.21
CA LYS A 105 0.00 22.83 -28.49
C LYS A 105 -0.32 21.34 -28.39
N ARG A 106 0.60 20.45 -28.82
CA ARG A 106 0.40 18.99 -28.75
C ARG A 106 0.55 18.47 -27.31
N ALA A 107 1.56 18.95 -26.58
CA ALA A 107 1.72 18.68 -25.16
C ALA A 107 0.56 19.25 -24.33
N TRP A 108 0.05 20.44 -24.68
CA TRP A 108 -1.11 21.04 -24.02
C TRP A 108 -2.39 20.23 -24.25
N ARG A 109 -2.62 19.71 -25.47
CA ARG A 109 -3.76 18.81 -25.75
C ARG A 109 -3.68 17.49 -24.99
N ILE A 110 -2.48 16.90 -24.88
CA ILE A 110 -2.26 15.68 -24.09
C ILE A 110 -2.49 15.96 -22.59
N LYS A 111 -1.94 17.06 -22.07
CA LYS A 111 -2.12 17.47 -20.68
C LYS A 111 -3.59 17.79 -20.37
N ALA A 112 -4.30 18.47 -21.27
CA ALA A 112 -5.72 18.75 -21.13
C ALA A 112 -6.56 17.46 -21.17
N GLY A 113 -6.23 16.51 -22.06
CA GLY A 113 -6.89 15.19 -22.11
C GLY A 113 -6.66 14.37 -20.84
N LEU A 114 -5.43 14.39 -20.30
CA LEU A 114 -5.09 13.73 -19.03
C LEU A 114 -5.86 14.36 -17.86
N MET A 115 -5.90 15.68 -17.77
CA MET A 115 -6.63 16.39 -16.71
C MET A 115 -8.13 16.16 -16.80
N LEU A 116 -8.70 16.12 -18.01
CA LEU A 116 -10.10 15.78 -18.21
C LEU A 116 -10.37 14.32 -17.82
N GLY A 117 -9.49 13.38 -18.17
CA GLY A 117 -9.58 11.98 -17.76
C GLY A 117 -9.55 11.81 -16.24
N ILE A 118 -8.60 12.48 -15.57
CA ILE A 118 -8.50 12.48 -14.10
C ILE A 118 -9.75 13.11 -13.48
N ALA A 119 -10.24 14.23 -14.02
CA ALA A 119 -11.46 14.88 -13.54
C ALA A 119 -12.71 14.02 -13.72
N VAL A 120 -12.80 13.26 -14.82
CA VAL A 120 -13.87 12.31 -15.07
C VAL A 120 -13.79 11.12 -14.12
N ILE A 121 -12.59 10.58 -13.85
CA ILE A 121 -12.39 9.50 -12.88
C ILE A 121 -12.73 9.97 -11.46
N LEU A 122 -12.25 11.15 -11.06
CA LEU A 122 -12.58 11.77 -9.77
C LEU A 122 -14.08 12.08 -9.66
N GLY A 123 -14.70 12.59 -10.73
CA GLY A 123 -16.12 12.87 -10.79
C GLY A 123 -16.96 11.59 -10.67
N LEU A 124 -16.59 10.53 -11.39
CA LEU A 124 -17.22 9.21 -11.28
C LEU A 124 -17.02 8.60 -9.90
N ALA A 125 -15.81 8.68 -9.33
CA ALA A 125 -15.53 8.20 -7.97
C ALA A 125 -16.35 8.98 -6.93
N MET A 126 -16.46 10.30 -7.08
CA MET A 126 -17.25 11.14 -6.18
C MET A 126 -18.74 10.88 -6.31
N VAL A 127 -19.27 10.74 -7.53
CA VAL A 127 -20.67 10.34 -7.76
C VAL A 127 -20.94 8.92 -7.24
N HIS A 128 -19.97 8.01 -7.34
CA HIS A 128 -20.08 6.66 -6.80
C HIS A 128 -20.09 6.69 -5.26
N SER A 129 -19.21 7.46 -4.61
CA SER A 129 -19.24 7.67 -3.17
C SER A 129 -20.53 8.36 -2.69
N LEU A 130 -21.04 9.35 -3.42
CA LEU A 130 -22.28 10.03 -3.06
C LEU A 130 -23.51 9.12 -3.24
N ARG A 131 -23.49 8.19 -4.22
CA ARG A 131 -24.56 7.19 -4.39
C ARG A 131 -24.52 6.06 -3.36
N GLN A 132 -23.38 5.82 -2.71
CA GLN A 132 -23.25 4.84 -1.63
C GLN A 132 -23.79 5.35 -0.30
N VAL A 133 -24.07 6.65 -0.15
CA VAL A 133 -24.85 7.19 0.98
C VAL A 133 -26.35 7.01 0.70
N ALA A 134 -26.76 5.81 0.29
CA ALA A 134 -28.13 5.40 0.49
C ALA A 134 -28.25 5.11 1.98
N THR A 135 -29.05 5.90 2.70
CA THR A 135 -29.40 5.61 4.10
C THR A 135 -29.86 4.15 4.14
N PRO A 136 -29.10 3.23 4.78
CA PRO A 136 -29.51 1.84 4.81
C PRO A 136 -30.88 1.78 5.46
N ALA A 137 -31.77 0.98 4.88
CA ALA A 137 -33.05 0.67 5.52
C ALA A 137 -32.75 0.17 6.95
N PRO A 138 -33.56 0.54 7.96
CA PRO A 138 -33.31 0.15 9.32
C PRO A 138 -33.22 -1.37 9.42
N GLU A 139 -32.13 -1.87 9.96
CA GLU A 139 -31.89 -3.30 10.17
C GLU A 139 -32.80 -3.76 11.32
N LEU A 140 -34.00 -4.21 10.99
CA LEU A 140 -35.00 -4.69 11.94
C LEU A 140 -35.07 -6.22 11.96
N ALA A 141 -35.40 -6.77 13.11
CA ALA A 141 -35.62 -8.19 13.26
C ALA A 141 -36.87 -8.63 12.47
N SER A 142 -36.77 -9.78 11.81
CA SER A 142 -37.91 -10.40 11.13
C SER A 142 -38.57 -11.43 12.05
N PRO A 143 -39.90 -11.63 11.94
CA PRO A 143 -40.58 -12.72 12.65
C PRO A 143 -40.02 -14.09 12.25
N PRO A 144 -40.15 -15.13 13.10
CA PRO A 144 -41.02 -15.20 14.28
C PRO A 144 -40.41 -14.61 15.56
N PHE A 145 -41.25 -14.00 16.39
CA PHE A 145 -40.90 -13.47 17.72
C PHE A 145 -41.29 -14.46 18.83
N ASP A 146 -40.84 -15.71 18.68
CA ASP A 146 -41.22 -16.84 19.54
C ASP A 146 -40.18 -17.18 20.62
N GLY A 147 -39.18 -16.29 20.81
CA GLY A 147 -38.11 -16.45 21.78
C GLY A 147 -36.99 -17.41 21.36
N ARG A 148 -37.05 -17.95 20.14
CA ARG A 148 -35.95 -18.72 19.56
C ARG A 148 -34.76 -17.82 19.27
N VAL A 149 -33.58 -18.44 19.21
CA VAL A 149 -32.36 -17.75 18.80
C VAL A 149 -32.44 -17.48 17.30
N ALA A 150 -32.24 -16.22 16.93
CA ALA A 150 -32.04 -15.75 15.57
C ALA A 150 -30.58 -15.29 15.38
N PRO A 151 -30.11 -15.13 14.13
CA PRO A 151 -28.82 -14.50 13.87
C PRO A 151 -28.75 -13.11 14.49
N THR A 152 -27.63 -12.79 15.13
CA THR A 152 -27.40 -11.48 15.73
C THR A 152 -27.24 -10.44 14.62
N LEU A 153 -28.04 -9.36 14.70
CA LEU A 153 -27.98 -8.24 13.77
C LEU A 153 -26.69 -7.42 13.96
N ASP A 154 -26.15 -6.85 12.89
CA ASP A 154 -24.89 -6.11 12.91
C ASP A 154 -24.99 -4.89 13.84
N GLY A 155 -26.12 -4.16 13.77
CA GLY A 155 -26.42 -3.05 14.67
C GLY A 155 -26.43 -3.45 16.14
N ILE A 156 -26.94 -4.64 16.47
CA ILE A 156 -26.98 -5.16 17.84
C ILE A 156 -25.58 -5.53 18.31
N ALA A 157 -24.80 -6.23 17.47
CA ALA A 157 -23.42 -6.57 17.78
C ALA A 157 -22.58 -5.31 18.07
N MET A 158 -22.68 -4.28 17.22
CA MET A 158 -21.99 -3.01 17.42
C MET A 158 -22.44 -2.32 18.71
N ALA A 159 -23.74 -2.28 19.01
CA ALA A 159 -24.27 -1.65 20.21
C ALA A 159 -23.75 -2.31 21.49
N VAL A 160 -23.75 -3.64 21.54
CA VAL A 160 -23.26 -4.41 22.70
C VAL A 160 -21.75 -4.28 22.84
N LEU A 161 -20.99 -4.45 21.76
CA LEU A 161 -19.53 -4.35 21.79
C LEU A 161 -19.07 -2.94 22.19
N ASN A 162 -19.65 -1.88 21.64
CA ASN A 162 -19.29 -0.51 22.03
C ASN A 162 -19.66 -0.19 23.49
N ALA A 163 -20.69 -0.82 24.03
CA ALA A 163 -21.04 -0.68 25.45
C ALA A 163 -20.05 -1.40 26.38
N GLU A 164 -19.45 -2.51 25.94
CA GLU A 164 -18.65 -3.39 26.80
C GLU A 164 -17.14 -3.32 26.60
N ILE A 165 -16.66 -2.92 25.43
CA ILE A 165 -15.21 -2.75 25.16
C ILE A 165 -14.57 -1.80 26.16
N PRO A 166 -15.14 -0.62 26.49
CA PRO A 166 -14.53 0.30 27.46
C PRO A 166 -14.42 -0.26 28.89
N ASN A 167 -15.14 -1.34 29.21
CA ASN A 167 -15.10 -2.00 30.51
C ASN A 167 -14.04 -3.12 30.57
N THR A 168 -13.24 -3.27 29.51
CA THR A 168 -12.16 -4.25 29.40
C THR A 168 -10.88 -3.65 29.96
N VAL A 169 -10.05 -4.48 30.60
CA VAL A 169 -8.72 -4.07 31.09
C VAL A 169 -7.58 -4.60 30.22
N MET A 170 -7.84 -5.63 29.40
CA MET A 170 -6.81 -6.29 28.62
C MET A 170 -6.38 -5.40 27.43
N PRO A 171 -5.10 -5.40 27.07
CA PRO A 171 -4.60 -4.58 25.97
C PRO A 171 -5.14 -5.02 24.61
N VAL A 172 -5.47 -6.31 24.45
CA VAL A 172 -6.07 -6.86 23.22
C VAL A 172 -7.49 -7.34 23.50
N VAL A 173 -8.42 -6.94 22.63
CA VAL A 173 -9.81 -7.36 22.67
C VAL A 173 -10.11 -8.15 21.41
N CYS A 174 -10.45 -9.42 21.60
CA CYS A 174 -10.76 -10.35 20.53
C CYS A 174 -12.27 -10.53 20.41
N VAL A 175 -12.87 -10.11 19.31
CA VAL A 175 -14.33 -10.04 19.17
C VAL A 175 -14.88 -11.13 18.25
N SER A 176 -16.03 -11.71 18.63
CA SER A 176 -16.85 -12.57 17.79
C SER A 176 -18.34 -12.24 17.90
N VAL A 177 -19.08 -12.64 16.86
CA VAL A 177 -20.54 -12.57 16.82
C VAL A 177 -21.06 -13.95 16.42
N ASP A 178 -21.94 -14.52 17.24
CA ASP A 178 -22.45 -15.88 17.09
C ASP A 178 -21.33 -16.93 16.90
N GLY A 179 -20.23 -16.77 17.63
CA GLY A 179 -19.05 -17.64 17.57
C GLY A 179 -18.25 -17.55 16.27
N ARG A 180 -18.49 -16.53 15.43
CA ARG A 180 -17.78 -16.28 14.16
C ARG A 180 -17.06 -14.96 14.19
N ASN A 181 -16.09 -14.79 13.28
CA ASN A 181 -15.46 -13.49 13.08
C ASN A 181 -16.51 -12.45 12.66
N PRO A 182 -16.51 -11.23 13.25
CA PRO A 182 -17.49 -10.22 12.89
C PRO A 182 -17.31 -9.77 11.44
N LEU A 183 -18.41 -9.32 10.84
CA LEU A 183 -18.38 -8.74 9.50
C LEU A 183 -17.53 -7.45 9.48
N PRO A 184 -16.96 -7.07 8.31
CA PRO A 184 -16.14 -5.87 8.20
C PRO A 184 -16.84 -4.58 8.63
N ASP A 185 -18.15 -4.46 8.44
CA ASP A 185 -18.93 -3.30 8.89
C ASP A 185 -19.01 -3.22 10.40
N VAL A 186 -19.26 -4.34 11.08
CA VAL A 186 -19.23 -4.42 12.55
C VAL A 186 -17.85 -4.01 13.06
N MET A 187 -16.78 -4.54 12.47
CA MET A 187 -15.40 -4.18 12.86
C MET A 187 -15.08 -2.70 12.66
N ARG A 188 -15.66 -2.03 11.66
CA ARG A 188 -15.50 -0.58 11.46
C ARG A 188 -16.35 0.26 12.42
N GLY A 189 -17.50 -0.27 12.82
CA GLY A 189 -18.43 0.41 13.73
C GLY A 189 -18.08 0.28 15.21
N ILE A 190 -17.09 -0.55 15.55
CA ILE A 190 -16.54 -0.69 16.90
C ILE A 190 -15.13 -0.10 16.97
N GLY A 191 -14.78 0.49 18.11
CA GLY A 191 -13.46 1.12 18.26
C GLY A 191 -13.13 1.43 19.71
N SER A 192 -11.82 1.47 20.00
CA SER A 192 -11.28 1.98 21.26
C SER A 192 -9.98 2.73 20.99
N ARG A 193 -9.65 3.68 21.87
CA ARG A 193 -8.33 4.32 21.89
C ARG A 193 -7.31 3.52 22.69
N ASP A 194 -7.78 2.68 23.61
CA ASP A 194 -6.96 2.05 24.64
C ASP A 194 -6.68 0.57 24.37
N HIS A 195 -7.45 -0.05 23.46
CA HIS A 195 -7.35 -1.47 23.15
C HIS A 195 -7.09 -1.72 21.68
N LEU A 196 -6.27 -2.73 21.39
CA LEU A 196 -6.19 -3.32 20.07
C LEU A 196 -7.38 -4.26 19.88
N ILE A 197 -8.30 -3.92 18.97
CA ILE A 197 -9.47 -4.75 18.66
C ILE A 197 -9.19 -5.58 17.42
N VAL A 198 -9.34 -6.90 17.52
CA VAL A 198 -9.13 -7.85 16.42
C VAL A 198 -10.20 -8.95 16.41
N PRO A 199 -10.42 -9.66 15.30
CA PRO A 199 -11.35 -10.79 15.27
C PRO A 199 -10.89 -11.92 16.20
N ALA A 200 -11.84 -12.68 16.77
CA ALA A 200 -11.56 -13.68 17.80
C ALA A 200 -10.56 -14.77 17.41
N ASN A 201 -10.47 -15.12 16.12
CA ASN A 201 -9.49 -16.09 15.63
C ASN A 201 -8.02 -15.63 15.74
N HIS A 202 -7.77 -14.36 16.06
CA HIS A 202 -6.44 -13.85 16.38
C HIS A 202 -6.01 -14.15 17.83
N CYS A 203 -6.92 -14.60 18.68
CA CYS A 203 -6.60 -14.97 20.06
C CYS A 203 -6.67 -16.48 20.30
N VAL A 204 -5.90 -16.92 21.30
CA VAL A 204 -5.95 -18.26 21.83
C VAL A 204 -6.64 -18.21 23.19
N ARG A 205 -7.80 -18.85 23.29
CA ARG A 205 -8.51 -19.01 24.57
C ARG A 205 -7.72 -19.96 25.47
N ASN A 206 -7.52 -19.57 26.70
CA ASN A 206 -6.83 -20.39 27.69
C ASN A 206 -7.47 -20.21 29.07
N ALA A 207 -7.76 -21.34 29.72
CA ALA A 207 -8.49 -21.38 30.99
C ALA A 207 -7.58 -21.36 32.23
N ASP A 208 -6.27 -21.50 32.04
CA ASP A 208 -5.26 -21.41 33.09
C ASP A 208 -5.26 -19.99 33.70
N VAL A 209 -5.33 -19.89 35.03
CA VAL A 209 -5.45 -18.62 35.76
C VAL A 209 -4.14 -17.84 35.71
N ASP A 210 -3.01 -18.53 35.65
CA ASP A 210 -1.70 -17.88 35.69
C ASP A 210 -1.27 -17.36 34.32
N LYS A 211 -1.90 -17.85 33.25
CA LYS A 211 -1.56 -17.51 31.86
C LYS A 211 -2.64 -16.69 31.16
N GLY A 212 -3.89 -17.10 31.34
CA GLY A 212 -5.03 -16.56 30.62
C GLY A 212 -4.92 -16.57 29.10
N SER A 213 -5.93 -15.98 28.47
CA SER A 213 -6.05 -15.90 27.01
C SER A 213 -5.10 -14.86 26.45
N ILE A 214 -4.53 -15.14 25.28
CA ILE A 214 -3.48 -14.32 24.68
C ILE A 214 -3.78 -14.02 23.20
N HIS A 215 -3.25 -12.90 22.72
CA HIS A 215 -3.21 -12.60 21.30
C HIS A 215 -2.11 -13.43 20.62
N GLY A 216 -2.46 -14.22 19.61
CA GLY A 216 -1.57 -15.20 19.00
C GLY A 216 -0.31 -14.60 18.37
N THR A 217 -0.40 -13.38 17.85
CA THR A 217 0.75 -12.72 17.18
C THR A 217 1.65 -11.96 18.15
N SER A 218 1.09 -11.16 19.07
CA SER A 218 1.89 -10.34 19.98
C SER A 218 2.21 -11.01 21.31
N GLY A 219 1.51 -12.09 21.67
CA GLY A 219 1.63 -12.75 22.97
C GLY A 219 1.08 -11.94 24.15
N GLN A 220 0.46 -10.78 23.89
CA GLN A 220 -0.14 -9.94 24.94
C GLN A 220 -1.44 -10.56 25.47
N ASP A 221 -1.75 -10.27 26.72
CA ASP A 221 -3.00 -10.67 27.35
C ASP A 221 -4.20 -10.16 26.55
N ALA A 222 -5.19 -11.03 26.39
CA ALA A 222 -6.37 -10.76 25.61
C ALA A 222 -7.65 -11.15 26.37
N GLU A 223 -8.69 -10.33 26.19
CA GLU A 223 -10.06 -10.69 26.56
C GLU A 223 -10.85 -11.02 25.29
N ILE A 224 -11.51 -12.18 25.28
CA ILE A 224 -12.32 -12.65 24.17
C ILE A 224 -13.77 -12.30 24.45
N LEU A 225 -14.34 -11.41 23.65
CA LEU A 225 -15.71 -10.94 23.73
C LEU A 225 -16.55 -11.63 22.65
N ASP A 226 -17.71 -12.17 23.03
CA ASP A 226 -18.64 -12.83 22.12
C ASP A 226 -20.06 -12.31 22.36
N VAL A 227 -20.71 -11.86 21.29
CA VAL A 227 -22.14 -11.48 21.29
C VAL A 227 -22.92 -12.60 20.62
N THR A 228 -23.84 -13.22 21.34
CA THR A 228 -24.51 -14.44 20.88
C THR A 228 -25.96 -14.50 21.31
N ALA A 229 -26.68 -15.49 20.77
CA ALA A 229 -28.00 -15.88 21.23
C ALA A 229 -29.02 -14.73 21.23
N PHE A 230 -29.05 -13.94 20.15
CA PHE A 230 -30.08 -12.92 19.97
C PHE A 230 -31.47 -13.58 19.88
N ARG A 231 -32.42 -13.10 20.68
CA ARG A 231 -33.81 -13.55 20.74
C ARG A 231 -34.72 -12.36 20.48
N PRO A 232 -35.23 -12.18 19.26
CA PRO A 232 -36.11 -11.05 18.94
C PRO A 232 -37.47 -11.26 19.62
N SER A 233 -37.99 -10.18 20.21
CA SER A 233 -39.34 -10.13 20.81
C SER A 233 -40.28 -9.22 20.03
N ALA A 234 -39.73 -8.33 19.20
CA ALA A 234 -40.42 -7.45 18.26
C ALA A 234 -39.45 -7.10 17.10
N PRO A 235 -39.91 -6.42 16.03
CA PRO A 235 -39.01 -5.98 14.96
C PRO A 235 -37.88 -5.06 15.46
N ASP A 236 -38.16 -4.27 16.48
CA ASP A 236 -37.30 -3.23 17.07
C ASP A 236 -36.78 -3.60 18.47
N ALA A 237 -36.99 -4.84 18.95
CA ALA A 237 -36.61 -5.23 20.31
C ALA A 237 -36.26 -6.71 20.44
N GLY A 238 -35.40 -7.02 21.41
CA GLY A 238 -35.08 -8.39 21.78
C GLY A 238 -34.12 -8.47 22.95
N THR A 239 -33.64 -9.68 23.22
CA THR A 239 -32.57 -9.92 24.19
C THR A 239 -31.36 -10.54 23.50
N VAL A 240 -30.17 -10.28 24.02
CA VAL A 240 -28.91 -10.83 23.49
C VAL A 240 -27.97 -11.18 24.62
N GLU A 241 -27.20 -12.24 24.45
CA GLU A 241 -26.22 -12.71 25.42
C GLU A 241 -24.82 -12.19 25.05
N PHE A 242 -24.04 -11.88 26.07
CA PHE A 242 -22.69 -11.39 25.94
C PHE A 242 -21.78 -12.18 26.89
N SER A 243 -20.61 -12.55 26.39
CA SER A 243 -19.54 -13.08 27.21
C SER A 243 -18.25 -12.30 26.98
N ALA A 244 -17.50 -12.05 28.04
CA ALA A 244 -16.14 -11.58 28.00
C ALA A 244 -15.28 -12.55 28.81
N TYR A 245 -14.21 -13.07 28.23
CA TYR A 245 -13.44 -14.15 28.83
C TYR A 245 -11.95 -13.93 28.67
N HIS A 246 -11.22 -13.96 29.78
CA HIS A 246 -9.77 -14.05 29.79
C HIS A 246 -9.31 -15.41 30.33
N HIS A 247 -9.83 -15.86 31.47
CA HIS A 247 -9.57 -17.18 32.06
C HIS A 247 -10.68 -17.60 33.02
N ARG A 248 -10.57 -18.76 33.68
CA ARG A 248 -11.65 -19.31 34.54
C ARG A 248 -12.05 -18.45 35.74
N MET A 249 -11.16 -17.58 36.24
CA MET A 249 -11.40 -16.60 37.32
C MET A 249 -11.54 -15.16 36.81
N TRP A 250 -11.72 -14.97 35.50
CA TRP A 250 -11.87 -13.66 34.88
C TRP A 250 -12.77 -13.82 33.67
N ALA A 251 -14.06 -13.84 33.96
CA ALA A 251 -15.10 -13.96 32.96
C ALA A 251 -16.32 -13.16 33.39
N ARG A 252 -16.98 -12.54 32.41
CA ARG A 252 -18.21 -11.76 32.60
C ARG A 252 -19.24 -12.26 31.61
N TYR A 253 -20.44 -12.54 32.11
CA TYR A 253 -21.57 -12.97 31.30
C TYR A 253 -22.74 -12.03 31.57
N LYS A 254 -23.29 -11.46 30.51
CA LYS A 254 -24.41 -10.54 30.60
C LYS A 254 -25.52 -10.95 29.64
N THR A 255 -26.75 -10.65 30.02
CA THR A 255 -27.90 -10.67 29.12
C THR A 255 -28.43 -9.25 29.03
N PHE A 256 -28.51 -8.73 27.81
CA PHE A 256 -28.99 -7.39 27.54
C PHE A 256 -30.39 -7.41 26.95
N GLU A 257 -31.19 -6.42 27.31
CA GLU A 257 -32.32 -5.98 26.51
C GLU A 257 -31.82 -4.93 25.53
N VAL A 258 -32.14 -5.12 24.25
CA VAL A 258 -31.74 -4.24 23.16
C VAL A 258 -32.97 -3.72 22.44
N ARG A 259 -32.95 -2.45 22.04
CA ARG A 259 -34.00 -1.81 21.26
C ARG A 259 -33.45 -0.94 20.16
N HIS A 260 -34.18 -0.85 19.07
CA HIS A 260 -33.90 0.07 17.98
C HIS A 260 -34.56 1.43 18.26
N VAL A 261 -33.75 2.41 18.65
CA VAL A 261 -34.18 3.75 19.09
C VAL A 261 -33.47 4.80 18.24
N ASP A 262 -34.23 5.73 17.67
CA ASP A 262 -33.72 6.83 16.81
C ASP A 262 -32.86 6.35 15.63
N GLY A 263 -33.23 5.21 15.03
CA GLY A 263 -32.50 4.67 13.87
C GLY A 263 -31.26 3.84 14.23
N GLN A 264 -31.04 3.53 15.51
CA GLN A 264 -29.90 2.73 15.96
C GLN A 264 -30.29 1.72 17.04
N TRP A 265 -29.70 0.52 17.00
CA TRP A 265 -29.78 -0.41 18.12
C TRP A 265 -29.00 0.12 19.32
N LYS A 266 -29.60 0.00 20.51
CA LYS A 266 -29.00 0.39 21.79
C LYS A 266 -29.27 -0.68 22.83
N VAL A 267 -28.29 -0.88 23.71
CA VAL A 267 -28.51 -1.61 24.97
C VAL A 267 -29.34 -0.72 25.88
N VAL A 268 -30.56 -1.12 26.20
CA VAL A 268 -31.46 -0.34 27.06
C VAL A 268 -31.42 -0.80 28.52
N LYS A 269 -31.10 -2.07 28.76
CA LYS A 269 -31.08 -2.64 30.11
C LYS A 269 -30.18 -3.87 30.18
N THR A 270 -29.46 -4.02 31.30
CA THR A 270 -28.81 -5.29 31.67
C THR A 270 -29.80 -6.13 32.48
N LEU A 271 -30.26 -7.25 31.91
CA LEU A 271 -31.21 -8.15 32.55
C LEU A 271 -30.53 -9.13 33.51
N ARG A 272 -29.32 -9.56 33.17
CA ARG A 272 -28.51 -10.46 33.98
C ARG A 272 -27.05 -10.06 33.88
N HIS A 273 -26.32 -10.17 34.98
CA HIS A 273 -24.87 -10.01 35.04
C HIS A 273 -24.30 -11.03 36.01
N VAL A 274 -23.32 -11.80 35.55
CA VAL A 274 -22.56 -12.76 36.34
C VAL A 274 -21.08 -12.52 36.03
N SER A 275 -20.26 -12.39 37.06
CA SER A 275 -18.81 -12.23 36.93
C SER A 275 -18.08 -13.14 37.91
N THR A 276 -16.92 -13.63 37.48
CA THR A 276 -15.98 -14.41 38.31
C THR A 276 -14.63 -13.73 38.33
#